data_AF-C3Z5T7-F1
#
_entry.id   AF-C3Z5T7-F1
#
_cell.length_a   1.000
_cell.length_b   1.000
_cell.length_c   1.000
_cell.angle_alpha   90.00
_cell.angle_beta   90.00
_cell.angle_gamma   90.00
#
_symmetry.space_group_name_H-M   'P 1'
#
loop_
_entity.id
_entity.type
_entity.pdbx_description
1 polymer ?
#
loop_
_entity_poly.entity_id
_entity_poly.type
_entity_poly.pdbx_seq_one_letter_code
_entity_poly.pdbx_strand_id
1 'polypeptide(L)'
;MWRRLRLYAVVVMAAATTLLTSYIKDSFLRRGKSYRRPAMTSTLFGANHKDREDVMYDFLENFQPKLDPNWELQYESYTRDRDFMPSTCPYGLVHRKNKSRWFESRYIDDIKMFMDKGDIKDESFKKLQSKYLLPFGYKDKNRTAVEEIFSVLPDPLVWRQGRRKCVRCAVVGTGGQLKGSRRGKEIDSHDYVFRLNHALVGSWYVRDVGNKTSFYIFFPESGHVQHVIKSDPILVYIPFKDWDLAWMAGWLIRKKVPPPQCWIDKEPDCRKYGYPGEPKLVRPERLRLAHPDFLRYVFCNYLNATGQRPTTGVFTAFMAVHMCDQVSLYGFGFDPRYPMHYYDQDIFTEPRENDTAHNFGNERALWRILDRENIVRWVRR
;
A
#
# COMPACT_ATOMS: atom_id res chain seq x y z
N MET A 1 -17.66 70.77 2.57
CA MET A 1 -16.55 69.82 2.35
C MET A 1 -16.92 68.38 2.76
N TRP A 2 -18.15 67.95 2.48
CA TRP A 2 -18.69 66.60 2.74
C TRP A 2 -19.70 66.27 1.62
N ARG A 3 -19.25 66.28 0.35
CA ARG A 3 -20.10 65.98 -0.82
C ARG A 3 -19.32 65.55 -2.09
N ARG A 4 -18.03 65.20 -1.97
CA ARG A 4 -17.17 64.84 -3.12
C ARG A 4 -16.48 63.46 -3.02
N LEU A 5 -16.94 62.57 -2.14
CA LEU A 5 -16.40 61.20 -2.00
C LEU A 5 -17.48 60.10 -2.01
N ARG A 6 -18.59 60.32 -2.73
CA ARG A 6 -19.58 59.28 -3.06
C ARG A 6 -19.88 59.15 -4.56
N LEU A 7 -19.07 59.77 -5.42
CA LEU A 7 -19.23 59.72 -6.89
C LEU A 7 -18.16 58.88 -7.62
N TYR A 8 -17.38 58.07 -6.91
CA TYR A 8 -16.41 57.14 -7.50
C TYR A 8 -16.85 55.66 -7.45
N ALA A 9 -18.04 55.36 -6.91
CA ALA A 9 -18.55 54.00 -6.77
C ALA A 9 -19.72 53.65 -7.74
N VAL A 10 -20.12 54.57 -8.63
CA VAL A 10 -21.22 54.33 -9.59
C VAL A 10 -20.72 54.27 -11.06
N VAL A 11 -19.44 54.54 -11.31
CA VAL A 11 -18.85 54.51 -12.66
C VAL A 11 -18.19 53.15 -13.00
N VAL A 12 -18.14 52.20 -12.05
CA VAL A 12 -17.54 50.86 -12.25
C VAL A 12 -18.53 49.81 -12.77
N MET A 13 -19.81 50.12 -12.95
CA MET A 13 -20.84 49.13 -13.33
C MET A 13 -21.54 49.40 -14.68
N ALA A 14 -20.93 50.15 -15.60
CA ALA A 14 -21.53 50.47 -16.90
C ALA A 14 -20.58 50.47 -18.12
N ALA A 15 -19.39 49.86 -18.02
CA ALA A 15 -18.40 49.88 -19.11
C ALA A 15 -17.72 48.53 -19.40
N ALA A 16 -18.40 47.40 -19.18
CA ALA A 16 -17.90 46.08 -19.57
C ALA A 16 -18.98 45.17 -20.19
N THR A 17 -19.98 45.77 -20.85
CA THR A 17 -21.07 45.06 -21.53
C THR A 17 -21.12 45.34 -23.04
N THR A 18 -19.99 45.72 -23.64
CA THR A 18 -19.96 46.10 -25.08
C THR A 18 -18.69 45.66 -25.80
N LEU A 19 -18.23 44.43 -25.59
CA LEU A 19 -17.18 43.82 -26.44
C LEU A 19 -17.34 42.28 -26.47
N LEU A 20 -18.46 41.77 -26.99
CA LEU A 20 -18.52 40.39 -27.53
C LEU A 20 -19.80 40.13 -28.36
N THR A 21 -20.19 41.09 -29.20
CA THR A 21 -21.24 40.93 -30.21
C THR A 21 -20.67 41.12 -31.61
N SER A 22 -19.84 40.18 -32.04
CA SER A 22 -19.56 39.98 -33.47
C SER A 22 -18.99 38.58 -33.74
N TYR A 23 -19.70 37.50 -33.44
CA TYR A 23 -19.43 36.21 -34.11
C TYR A 23 -20.53 35.15 -33.93
N ILE A 24 -21.82 35.53 -33.90
CA ILE A 24 -22.91 34.54 -34.02
C ILE A 24 -24.04 35.17 -34.83
N LYS A 25 -23.93 35.08 -36.16
CA LYS A 25 -25.03 35.14 -37.11
C LYS A 25 -24.47 34.80 -38.49
N ASP A 26 -24.28 33.51 -38.72
CA ASP A 26 -24.68 32.94 -40.02
C ASP A 26 -24.80 31.42 -39.94
N SER A 27 -25.76 30.90 -40.70
CA SER A 27 -26.11 29.49 -40.85
C SER A 27 -26.78 28.76 -39.68
N PHE A 28 -27.93 29.26 -39.23
CA PHE A 28 -29.00 28.37 -38.79
C PHE A 28 -30.29 28.78 -39.48
N LEU A 29 -30.63 28.05 -40.56
CA LEU A 29 -31.99 27.63 -40.94
C LEU A 29 -31.95 27.04 -42.35
N ARG A 30 -31.93 25.72 -42.46
CA ARG A 30 -32.85 24.95 -43.32
C ARG A 30 -32.66 23.43 -43.18
N ARG A 31 -33.76 22.80 -42.75
CA ARG A 31 -34.28 21.48 -43.16
C ARG A 31 -33.62 20.21 -42.61
N GLY A 32 -34.37 19.56 -41.71
CA GLY A 32 -35.12 18.34 -42.08
C GLY A 32 -34.43 16.98 -41.89
N LYS A 33 -34.90 16.24 -40.88
CA LYS A 33 -35.02 14.77 -40.76
C LYS A 33 -34.20 13.91 -41.75
N SER A 34 -33.29 13.07 -41.23
CA SER A 34 -33.47 11.61 -41.25
C SER A 34 -32.36 10.91 -40.44
N TYR A 35 -32.76 9.84 -39.76
CA TYR A 35 -31.95 8.90 -39.01
C TYR A 35 -30.90 8.22 -39.91
N ARG A 36 -29.61 8.38 -39.62
CA ARG A 36 -28.54 7.49 -40.14
C ARG A 36 -27.53 7.19 -39.03
N ARG A 37 -27.27 5.89 -38.80
CA ARG A 37 -26.14 5.39 -38.02
C ARG A 37 -24.83 6.03 -38.53
N PRO A 38 -23.95 6.53 -37.66
CA PRO A 38 -22.55 6.68 -38.02
C PRO A 38 -21.80 5.38 -37.73
N ALA A 39 -20.98 5.00 -38.70
CA ALA A 39 -20.10 3.87 -38.70
C ALA A 39 -19.15 3.87 -37.49
N MET A 40 -18.77 2.67 -37.06
CA MET A 40 -17.57 2.43 -36.25
C MET A 40 -16.40 3.19 -36.87
N THR A 41 -15.93 4.22 -36.19
CA THR A 41 -14.59 4.77 -36.40
C THR A 41 -13.86 4.71 -35.07
N SER A 42 -12.75 4.00 -35.14
CA SER A 42 -11.81 3.69 -34.08
C SER A 42 -11.10 4.93 -33.57
N THR A 43 -11.43 5.40 -32.38
CA THR A 43 -10.56 6.32 -31.61
C THR A 43 -10.85 6.20 -30.12
N LEU A 44 -10.37 5.12 -29.49
CA LEU A 44 -10.15 5.03 -28.03
C LEU A 44 -8.90 4.17 -27.71
N PHE A 45 -7.92 4.16 -28.62
CA PHE A 45 -6.54 3.78 -28.29
C PHE A 45 -5.76 5.09 -28.15
N GLY A 46 -5.72 5.63 -26.94
CA GLY A 46 -5.03 6.91 -26.69
C GLY A 46 -5.03 7.43 -25.26
N ALA A 47 -5.64 6.75 -24.29
CA ALA A 47 -5.38 7.03 -22.88
C ALA A 47 -4.15 6.21 -22.46
N ASN A 48 -3.07 6.89 -22.06
CA ASN A 48 -1.85 6.25 -21.60
C ASN A 48 -2.15 5.38 -20.37
N HIS A 49 -1.40 4.29 -20.19
CA HIS A 49 -1.50 3.40 -19.01
C HIS A 49 -1.37 4.19 -17.70
N LYS A 50 -0.51 5.22 -17.72
CA LYS A 50 -0.22 6.16 -16.64
C LYS A 50 -1.45 6.92 -16.13
N ASP A 51 -2.28 7.43 -17.04
CA ASP A 51 -3.49 8.19 -16.68
C ASP A 51 -4.55 7.33 -15.98
N ARG A 52 -4.51 6.00 -16.16
CA ARG A 52 -5.44 5.07 -15.47
C ARG A 52 -4.93 4.67 -14.10
N GLU A 53 -3.62 4.53 -13.94
CA GLU A 53 -3.01 4.18 -12.65
C GLU A 53 -3.05 5.38 -11.69
N ASP A 54 -2.70 6.58 -12.15
CA ASP A 54 -2.73 7.79 -11.30
C ASP A 54 -4.17 8.09 -10.81
N VAL A 55 -5.17 7.94 -11.69
CA VAL A 55 -6.59 8.07 -11.32
C VAL A 55 -7.04 6.96 -10.36
N MET A 56 -6.52 5.74 -10.49
CA MET A 56 -6.81 4.65 -9.56
C MET A 56 -6.18 4.92 -8.18
N TYR A 57 -4.94 5.43 -8.12
CA TYR A 57 -4.26 5.75 -6.86
C TYR A 57 -4.94 6.90 -6.12
N ASP A 58 -5.26 8.01 -6.79
CA ASP A 58 -6.03 9.13 -6.20
C ASP A 58 -7.44 8.69 -5.76
N PHE A 59 -8.06 7.77 -6.51
CA PHE A 59 -9.33 7.16 -6.12
C PHE A 59 -9.16 6.37 -4.81
N LEU A 60 -8.18 5.45 -4.73
CA LEU A 60 -7.96 4.55 -3.58
C LEU A 60 -7.62 5.27 -2.27
N GLU A 61 -6.92 6.42 -2.32
CA GLU A 61 -6.56 7.20 -1.13
C GLU A 61 -7.77 7.90 -0.48
N ASN A 62 -8.81 8.22 -1.27
CA ASN A 62 -10.06 8.79 -0.77
C ASN A 62 -11.01 7.77 -0.10
N PHE A 63 -10.71 6.47 -0.18
CA PHE A 63 -11.53 5.41 0.44
C PHE A 63 -11.03 4.91 1.79
N GLN A 64 -9.94 5.49 2.30
CA GLN A 64 -9.44 5.12 3.61
C GLN A 64 -10.07 5.98 4.70
N PRO A 65 -10.41 5.39 5.86
CA PRO A 65 -10.88 6.18 6.97
C PRO A 65 -9.77 7.13 7.41
N LYS A 66 -10.06 8.43 7.41
CA LYS A 66 -9.18 9.42 8.03
C LYS A 66 -8.99 9.06 9.51
N LEU A 67 -7.77 9.19 10.00
CA LEU A 67 -7.49 9.03 11.42
C LEU A 67 -8.35 10.01 12.22
N ASP A 68 -9.10 9.49 13.18
CA ASP A 68 -9.78 10.32 14.17
C ASP A 68 -8.71 10.92 15.10
N PRO A 69 -8.64 12.25 15.26
CA PRO A 69 -7.67 12.90 16.12
C PRO A 69 -7.79 12.49 17.60
N ASN A 70 -8.92 11.89 18.01
CA ASN A 70 -9.12 11.33 19.34
C ASN A 70 -8.60 9.89 19.49
N TRP A 71 -8.10 9.26 18.42
CA TRP A 71 -7.54 7.92 18.51
C TRP A 71 -6.19 7.93 19.20
N GLU A 72 -6.21 7.43 20.42
CA GLU A 72 -5.06 7.16 21.26
C GLU A 72 -4.32 5.88 20.84
N LEU A 73 -3.81 5.85 19.61
CA LEU A 73 -3.19 4.65 19.02
C LEU A 73 -1.95 4.16 19.80
N GLN A 74 -1.24 5.05 20.48
CA GLN A 74 0.02 4.76 21.16
C GLN A 74 -0.13 4.31 22.62
N TYR A 75 -1.29 4.50 23.24
CA TYR A 75 -1.48 4.24 24.66
C TYR A 75 -1.94 2.80 24.95
N GLU A 76 -2.38 2.08 23.93
CA GLU A 76 -2.82 0.71 24.07
C GLU A 76 -1.67 -0.29 23.90
N SER A 77 -1.63 -1.28 24.79
CA SER A 77 -0.74 -2.44 24.64
C SER A 77 -0.97 -3.15 23.31
N TYR A 78 0.11 -3.68 22.74
CA TYR A 78 0.09 -4.47 21.50
C TYR A 78 -0.01 -5.96 21.79
N THR A 79 -0.70 -6.72 20.93
CA THR A 79 -0.75 -8.19 21.03
C THR A 79 0.64 -8.84 20.92
N ARG A 80 0.88 -9.83 21.78
CA ARG A 80 2.14 -10.60 21.85
C ARG A 80 2.01 -11.92 21.09
N ASP A 81 3.07 -12.34 20.42
CA ASP A 81 3.15 -13.65 19.78
C ASP A 81 3.57 -14.71 20.81
N ARG A 82 2.68 -15.64 21.12
CA ARG A 82 2.94 -16.72 22.08
C ARG A 82 3.88 -17.79 21.52
N ASP A 83 3.96 -17.90 20.20
CA ASP A 83 4.81 -18.84 19.49
C ASP A 83 6.12 -18.19 19.00
N PHE A 84 6.48 -17.03 19.58
CA PHE A 84 7.68 -16.31 19.22
C PHE A 84 8.94 -17.17 19.43
N MET A 85 9.68 -17.36 18.35
CA MET A 85 10.97 -18.06 18.36
C MET A 85 12.12 -17.06 18.23
N PRO A 86 12.85 -16.74 19.32
CA PRO A 86 13.97 -15.81 19.27
C PRO A 86 15.09 -16.33 18.37
N SER A 87 15.82 -15.41 17.75
CA SER A 87 17.00 -15.77 16.98
C SER A 87 18.16 -16.18 17.89
N THR A 88 18.89 -17.21 17.49
CA THR A 88 20.15 -17.65 18.13
C THR A 88 21.39 -17.17 17.37
N CYS A 89 21.23 -16.23 16.44
CA CYS A 89 22.34 -15.71 15.65
C CYS A 89 23.22 -14.75 16.47
N PRO A 90 24.53 -15.03 16.66
CA PRO A 90 25.41 -14.23 17.52
C PRO A 90 25.70 -12.81 17.02
N TYR A 91 25.36 -12.53 15.76
CA TYR A 91 25.47 -11.21 15.12
C TYR A 91 24.14 -10.75 14.52
N GLY A 92 23.03 -11.33 15.00
CA GLY A 92 21.68 -10.96 14.57
C GLY A 92 21.26 -9.57 15.05
N LEU A 93 20.10 -9.13 14.57
CA LEU A 93 19.49 -7.84 14.92
C LEU A 93 19.35 -7.63 16.43
N VAL A 94 19.08 -8.70 17.20
CA VAL A 94 18.96 -8.66 18.67
C VAL A 94 20.25 -8.11 19.32
N HIS A 95 21.43 -8.46 18.83
CA HIS A 95 22.69 -7.91 19.36
C HIS A 95 22.96 -6.47 18.96
N ARG A 96 22.34 -6.00 17.87
CA ARG A 96 22.41 -4.62 17.41
C ARG A 96 21.41 -3.72 18.12
N LYS A 97 20.31 -4.29 18.62
CA LYS A 97 19.31 -3.59 19.45
C LYS A 97 20.00 -2.83 20.59
N ASN A 98 20.81 -3.52 21.39
CA ASN A 98 21.48 -2.94 22.56
C ASN A 98 22.56 -1.89 22.19
N LYS A 99 22.90 -1.73 20.91
CA LYS A 99 23.85 -0.71 20.44
C LYS A 99 23.18 0.59 20.01
N SER A 100 21.85 0.60 19.84
CA SER A 100 21.07 1.78 19.46
C SER A 100 19.95 2.00 20.47
N ARG A 101 20.14 2.95 21.39
CA ARG A 101 19.10 3.33 22.37
C ARG A 101 17.80 3.75 21.68
N TRP A 102 17.89 4.40 20.51
CA TRP A 102 16.72 4.81 19.74
C TRP A 102 15.90 3.60 19.25
N PHE A 103 16.57 2.55 18.77
CA PHE A 103 15.90 1.34 18.30
C PHE A 103 15.44 0.46 19.45
N GLU A 104 16.28 0.27 20.48
CA GLU A 104 15.98 -0.50 21.68
C GLU A 104 14.72 -0.02 22.38
N SER A 105 14.54 1.30 22.54
CA SER A 105 13.36 1.86 23.22
C SER A 105 12.05 1.70 22.43
N ARG A 106 12.11 1.24 21.18
CA ARG A 106 10.96 1.10 20.27
C ARG A 106 10.70 -0.34 19.86
N TYR A 107 11.75 -1.17 19.86
CA TYR A 107 11.70 -2.54 19.38
C TYR A 107 11.01 -3.44 20.39
N ILE A 108 10.10 -4.28 19.89
CA ILE A 108 9.38 -5.20 20.73
C ILE A 108 9.53 -6.62 20.16
N ASP A 109 10.28 -7.48 20.85
CA ASP A 109 10.75 -8.76 20.31
C ASP A 109 9.61 -9.69 19.83
N ASP A 110 8.66 -9.99 20.70
CA ASP A 110 7.50 -10.87 20.47
C ASP A 110 6.23 -10.10 20.05
N ILE A 111 6.34 -9.05 19.22
CA ILE A 111 5.16 -8.42 18.61
C ILE A 111 4.46 -9.39 17.65
N LYS A 112 3.13 -9.53 17.76
CA LYS A 112 2.37 -10.42 16.89
C LYS A 112 2.18 -9.83 15.50
N MET A 113 2.72 -10.50 14.48
CA MET A 113 2.69 -10.04 13.07
C MET A 113 1.49 -10.56 12.28
N PHE A 114 1.00 -11.76 12.59
CA PHE A 114 -0.07 -12.42 11.84
C PHE A 114 -1.21 -12.79 12.78
N MET A 115 -2.42 -12.68 12.26
CA MET A 115 -3.60 -13.12 12.97
C MET A 115 -3.74 -14.65 12.96
N ASP A 116 -4.35 -15.20 14.00
CA ASP A 116 -4.79 -16.59 14.11
C ASP A 116 -6.23 -16.71 14.63
N LYS A 117 -6.69 -17.96 14.77
CA LYS A 117 -8.04 -18.27 15.28
C LYS A 117 -8.26 -17.83 16.73
N GLY A 118 -7.20 -17.70 17.53
CA GLY A 118 -7.26 -17.19 18.89
C GLY A 118 -7.63 -15.72 18.93
N ASP A 119 -7.13 -14.93 17.97
CA ASP A 119 -7.40 -13.49 17.88
C ASP A 119 -8.87 -13.15 17.64
N ILE A 120 -9.73 -14.11 17.27
CA ILE A 120 -11.16 -13.90 17.03
C ILE A 120 -12.00 -14.33 18.24
N LYS A 121 -11.44 -15.17 19.11
CA LYS A 121 -12.14 -15.78 20.25
C LYS A 121 -11.94 -15.02 21.56
N ASP A 122 -10.94 -14.14 21.63
CA ASP A 122 -10.46 -13.50 22.87
C ASP A 122 -11.06 -12.09 23.10
N GLU A 123 -11.05 -11.60 24.33
CA GLU A 123 -11.34 -10.20 24.69
C GLU A 123 -10.43 -9.20 23.95
N SER A 124 -9.23 -9.65 23.58
CA SER A 124 -8.30 -8.90 22.74
C SER A 124 -8.90 -8.51 21.37
N PHE A 125 -9.77 -9.36 20.78
CA PHE A 125 -10.50 -9.01 19.56
C PHE A 125 -11.43 -7.83 19.81
N LYS A 126 -12.22 -7.88 20.89
CA LYS A 126 -13.17 -6.84 21.27
C LYS A 126 -12.47 -5.51 21.53
N LYS A 127 -11.25 -5.54 22.08
CA LYS A 127 -10.43 -4.35 22.32
C LYS A 127 -10.11 -3.59 21.02
N LEU A 128 -9.64 -4.29 19.98
CA LEU A 128 -9.32 -3.67 18.69
C LEU A 128 -10.57 -3.38 17.86
N GLN A 129 -11.58 -4.25 17.94
CA GLN A 129 -12.89 -4.15 17.28
C GLN A 129 -13.71 -2.94 17.75
N SER A 130 -13.63 -2.59 19.03
CA SER A 130 -14.41 -1.47 19.58
C SER A 130 -13.77 -0.10 19.26
N LYS A 131 -12.43 -0.05 19.15
CA LYS A 131 -11.69 1.22 19.16
C LYS A 131 -11.26 1.72 17.79
N TYR A 132 -10.73 0.86 16.91
CA TYR A 132 -10.04 1.32 15.70
C TYR A 132 -10.66 0.75 14.42
N LEU A 133 -10.64 1.52 13.33
CA LEU A 133 -10.98 1.00 12.00
C LEU A 133 -9.79 0.25 11.39
N LEU A 134 -10.04 -0.50 10.32
CA LEU A 134 -8.98 -0.98 9.45
C LEU A 134 -8.10 0.22 9.02
N PRO A 135 -6.77 0.06 8.93
CA PRO A 135 -6.02 -1.19 9.12
C PRO A 135 -5.51 -1.42 10.56
N PHE A 136 -5.89 -0.60 11.53
CA PHE A 136 -5.39 -0.66 12.92
C PHE A 136 -6.31 -1.43 13.89
N GLY A 137 -7.53 -1.78 13.45
CA GLY A 137 -8.47 -2.63 14.17
C GLY A 137 -9.57 -3.14 13.25
N TYR A 138 -10.78 -3.32 13.80
CA TYR A 138 -11.96 -3.82 13.10
C TYR A 138 -13.22 -3.10 13.61
N LYS A 139 -14.37 -3.32 12.96
CA LYS A 139 -15.70 -3.01 13.50
C LYS A 139 -16.57 -4.25 13.56
N ASP A 140 -17.70 -4.15 14.25
CA ASP A 140 -18.67 -5.25 14.38
C ASP A 140 -19.10 -5.82 13.03
N LYS A 141 -19.31 -4.95 12.03
CA LYS A 141 -19.62 -5.34 10.66
C LYS A 141 -18.56 -6.23 9.99
N ASN A 142 -17.31 -6.20 10.46
CA ASN A 142 -16.22 -6.99 9.89
C ASN A 142 -16.13 -8.40 10.46
N ARG A 143 -16.76 -8.66 11.62
CA ARG A 143 -16.62 -9.92 12.36
C ARG A 143 -16.95 -11.14 11.51
N THR A 144 -18.10 -11.12 10.83
CA THR A 144 -18.54 -12.24 9.99
C THR A 144 -17.54 -12.57 8.89
N ALA A 145 -16.99 -11.56 8.20
CA ALA A 145 -16.01 -11.79 7.14
C ALA A 145 -14.69 -12.35 7.69
N VAL A 146 -14.23 -11.86 8.84
CA VAL A 146 -13.02 -12.37 9.52
C VAL A 146 -13.22 -13.82 9.97
N GLU A 147 -14.34 -14.14 10.63
CA GLU A 147 -14.67 -15.52 11.03
C GLU A 147 -14.73 -16.47 9.83
N GLU A 148 -15.31 -16.04 8.70
CA GLU A 148 -15.33 -16.80 7.45
C GLU A 148 -13.90 -17.09 6.95
N ILE A 149 -13.05 -16.07 6.86
CA ILE A 149 -11.66 -16.19 6.40
C ILE A 149 -10.90 -17.21 7.24
N PHE A 150 -11.06 -17.18 8.57
CA PHE A 150 -10.38 -18.12 9.47
C PHE A 150 -11.01 -19.51 9.54
N SER A 151 -12.15 -19.74 8.89
CA SER A 151 -12.65 -21.10 8.67
C SER A 151 -11.76 -21.90 7.71
N VAL A 152 -11.01 -21.21 6.82
CA VAL A 152 -10.16 -21.83 5.80
C VAL A 152 -8.67 -21.53 5.95
N LEU A 153 -8.28 -20.43 6.61
CA LEU A 153 -6.87 -20.15 6.86
C LEU A 153 -6.28 -21.07 7.92
N PRO A 154 -5.04 -21.55 7.72
CA PRO A 154 -4.32 -22.35 8.71
C PRO A 154 -3.76 -21.46 9.84
N ASP A 155 -3.20 -22.10 10.87
CA ASP A 155 -2.37 -21.40 11.84
C ASP A 155 -1.16 -20.73 11.14
N PRO A 156 -0.77 -19.52 11.60
CA PRO A 156 0.11 -18.65 10.85
C PRO A 156 1.60 -19.03 10.90
N LEU A 157 1.95 -20.27 11.24
CA LEU A 157 3.32 -20.75 11.38
C LEU A 157 4.15 -20.49 10.11
N VAL A 158 5.20 -19.67 10.24
CA VAL A 158 6.18 -19.39 9.17
C VAL A 158 7.37 -20.35 9.24
N TRP A 159 7.81 -20.71 10.44
CA TRP A 159 8.98 -21.56 10.68
C TRP A 159 8.61 -23.02 10.99
N ARG A 160 7.72 -23.64 10.18
CA ARG A 160 7.20 -25.00 10.45
C ARG A 160 8.28 -26.08 10.65
N GLN A 161 9.44 -25.92 10.02
CA GLN A 161 10.57 -26.84 10.11
C GLN A 161 11.71 -26.31 11.01
N GLY A 162 11.42 -25.29 11.82
CA GLY A 162 12.41 -24.57 12.63
C GLY A 162 12.99 -23.34 11.91
N ARG A 163 13.52 -22.40 12.71
CA ARG A 163 14.17 -21.17 12.23
C ARG A 163 15.63 -21.46 11.88
N ARG A 164 16.06 -21.07 10.68
CA ARG A 164 17.48 -21.14 10.26
C ARG A 164 18.35 -20.24 11.15
N LYS A 165 19.58 -20.68 11.42
CA LYS A 165 20.57 -19.85 12.13
C LYS A 165 21.07 -18.73 11.21
N CYS A 166 21.00 -17.48 11.67
CA CYS A 166 21.49 -16.29 10.98
C CYS A 166 20.86 -16.04 9.60
N VAL A 167 19.61 -15.62 9.61
CA VAL A 167 18.80 -15.35 8.42
C VAL A 167 19.13 -13.98 7.80
N ARG A 168 19.55 -13.97 6.54
CA ARG A 168 19.76 -12.76 5.73
C ARG A 168 18.57 -12.52 4.81
N CYS A 169 18.03 -11.31 4.83
CA CYS A 169 16.84 -10.96 4.05
C CYS A 169 17.07 -9.76 3.15
N ALA A 170 16.55 -9.84 1.93
CA ALA A 170 16.39 -8.69 1.05
C ALA A 170 14.92 -8.27 1.05
N VAL A 171 14.65 -6.99 1.22
CA VAL A 171 13.34 -6.40 0.99
C VAL A 171 13.41 -5.55 -0.26
N VAL A 172 12.58 -5.87 -1.25
CA VAL A 172 12.58 -5.25 -2.57
C VAL A 172 11.29 -4.46 -2.74
N GLY A 173 11.41 -3.13 -2.62
CA GLY A 173 10.35 -2.20 -2.99
C GLY A 173 10.24 -2.04 -4.51
N THR A 174 9.33 -1.17 -4.95
CA THR A 174 9.07 -0.94 -6.38
C THR A 174 9.81 0.26 -6.96
N GLY A 175 10.61 0.98 -6.16
CA GLY A 175 11.20 2.27 -6.56
C GLY A 175 12.10 2.22 -7.81
N GLY A 176 12.04 3.29 -8.60
CA GLY A 176 12.75 3.42 -9.89
C GLY A 176 14.27 3.39 -9.83
N GLN A 177 14.88 3.58 -8.66
CA GLN A 177 16.32 3.41 -8.46
C GLN A 177 16.81 1.97 -8.70
N LEU A 178 15.90 0.99 -8.81
CA LEU A 178 16.28 -0.36 -9.22
C LEU A 178 16.50 -0.50 -10.72
N LYS A 179 15.90 0.36 -11.55
CA LYS A 179 16.02 0.28 -13.03
C LYS A 179 17.47 0.45 -13.49
N GLY A 180 18.05 -0.59 -14.08
CA GLY A 180 19.45 -0.63 -14.50
C GLY A 180 20.47 -0.81 -13.36
N SER A 181 20.04 -1.09 -12.13
CA SER A 181 20.92 -1.26 -10.97
C SER A 181 21.74 -2.54 -10.97
N ARG A 182 21.31 -3.55 -11.74
CA ARG A 182 21.94 -4.89 -11.85
C ARG A 182 22.09 -5.62 -10.51
N ARG A 183 21.25 -5.31 -9.51
CA ARG A 183 21.30 -5.87 -8.16
C ARG A 183 20.66 -7.25 -8.04
N GLY A 184 20.08 -7.80 -9.09
CA GLY A 184 19.27 -9.02 -9.02
C GLY A 184 20.00 -10.23 -8.46
N LYS A 185 21.27 -10.43 -8.84
CA LYS A 185 22.10 -11.50 -8.27
C LYS A 185 22.38 -11.32 -6.76
N GLU A 186 22.62 -10.08 -6.34
CA GLU A 186 22.82 -9.75 -4.91
C GLU A 186 21.53 -10.00 -4.13
N ILE A 187 20.38 -9.56 -4.65
CA ILE A 187 19.06 -9.78 -4.05
C ILE A 187 18.79 -11.28 -3.86
N ASP A 188 18.92 -12.07 -4.94
CA ASP A 188 18.61 -13.50 -4.92
C ASP A 188 19.58 -14.32 -4.04
N SER A 189 20.74 -13.77 -3.68
CA SER A 189 21.72 -14.39 -2.76
C SER A 189 21.28 -14.39 -1.28
N HIS A 190 20.25 -13.62 -0.91
CA HIS A 190 19.72 -13.61 0.46
C HIS A 190 18.94 -14.90 0.76
N ASP A 191 18.85 -15.30 2.03
CA ASP A 191 18.11 -16.50 2.44
C ASP A 191 16.61 -16.35 2.12
N TYR A 192 16.04 -15.19 2.41
CA TYR A 192 14.65 -14.85 2.05
C TYR A 192 14.57 -13.51 1.31
N VAL A 193 13.62 -13.42 0.37
CA VAL A 193 13.33 -12.20 -0.37
C VAL A 193 11.88 -11.79 -0.16
N PHE A 194 11.67 -10.56 0.32
CA PHE A 194 10.38 -9.96 0.56
C PHE A 194 10.06 -9.01 -0.60
N ARG A 195 8.89 -9.17 -1.21
CA ARG A 195 8.38 -8.29 -2.27
C ARG A 195 6.99 -7.80 -1.90
N LEU A 196 6.57 -6.70 -2.50
CA LEU A 196 5.29 -6.08 -2.20
C LEU A 196 4.68 -5.41 -3.43
N ASN A 197 3.39 -5.13 -3.36
CA ASN A 197 2.65 -4.36 -4.35
C ASN A 197 2.84 -4.93 -5.79
N HIS A 198 2.90 -4.09 -6.82
CA HIS A 198 3.14 -4.49 -8.21
C HIS A 198 4.61 -4.91 -8.46
N ALA A 199 5.04 -6.02 -7.86
CA ALA A 199 6.39 -6.55 -7.97
C ALA A 199 6.62 -7.29 -9.31
N LEU A 200 6.87 -6.53 -10.38
CA LEU A 200 7.27 -7.07 -11.68
C LEU A 200 8.64 -7.75 -11.64
N VAL A 201 8.62 -9.08 -11.61
CA VAL A 201 9.79 -9.94 -11.80
C VAL A 201 9.73 -10.61 -13.19
N GLY A 202 10.81 -11.31 -13.57
CA GLY A 202 10.90 -12.02 -14.87
C GLY A 202 11.99 -11.48 -15.78
N SER A 203 12.04 -11.96 -17.02
CA SER A 203 13.20 -11.80 -17.93
C SER A 203 13.67 -10.35 -18.12
N TRP A 204 12.75 -9.40 -18.17
CA TRP A 204 13.07 -7.98 -18.34
C TRP A 204 13.66 -7.32 -17.08
N TYR A 205 13.28 -7.78 -15.89
CA TYR A 205 13.62 -7.14 -14.61
C TYR A 205 14.62 -7.95 -13.78
N VAL A 206 14.81 -9.24 -14.06
CA VAL A 206 15.60 -10.17 -13.24
C VAL A 206 17.04 -9.70 -13.01
N ARG A 207 17.64 -8.99 -13.97
CA ARG A 207 18.99 -8.43 -13.81
C ARG A 207 19.03 -7.41 -12.67
N ASP A 208 17.98 -6.61 -12.53
CA ASP A 208 17.90 -5.51 -11.58
C ASP A 208 17.31 -5.93 -10.23
N VAL A 209 16.23 -6.71 -10.25
CA VAL A 209 15.43 -7.00 -9.05
C VAL A 209 15.45 -8.47 -8.63
N GLY A 210 16.09 -9.36 -9.40
CA GLY A 210 16.11 -10.80 -9.13
C GLY A 210 14.77 -11.48 -9.45
N ASN A 211 14.67 -12.78 -9.17
CA ASN A 211 13.44 -13.56 -9.38
C ASN A 211 12.98 -14.33 -8.13
N LYS A 212 13.82 -14.44 -7.10
CA LYS A 212 13.47 -15.11 -5.84
C LYS A 212 12.42 -14.29 -5.11
N THR A 213 11.40 -14.96 -4.58
CA THR A 213 10.37 -14.37 -3.69
C THR A 213 10.00 -15.40 -2.64
N SER A 214 10.18 -15.06 -1.37
CA SER A 214 9.85 -15.90 -0.22
C SER A 214 8.59 -15.40 0.49
N PHE A 215 8.43 -14.08 0.56
CA PHE A 215 7.26 -13.41 1.11
C PHE A 215 6.75 -12.38 0.10
N TYR A 216 5.43 -12.33 -0.08
CA TYR A 216 4.80 -11.33 -0.92
C TYR A 216 3.64 -10.66 -0.19
N ILE A 217 3.75 -9.35 -0.01
CA ILE A 217 2.84 -8.54 0.80
C ILE A 217 1.96 -7.72 -0.14
N PHE A 218 0.64 -7.82 0.01
CA PHE A 218 -0.30 -7.14 -0.89
C PHE A 218 -1.66 -6.87 -0.24
N PHE A 219 -2.44 -6.07 -0.94
CA PHE A 219 -3.86 -5.83 -0.77
C PHE A 219 -4.49 -5.87 -2.17
N PRO A 220 -5.83 -5.97 -2.33
CA PRO A 220 -6.44 -6.29 -3.62
C PRO A 220 -5.93 -5.42 -4.76
N GLU A 221 -5.97 -4.09 -4.60
CA GLU A 221 -5.70 -3.15 -5.70
C GLU A 221 -4.22 -2.95 -6.00
N SER A 222 -3.33 -3.49 -5.17
CA SER A 222 -1.89 -3.52 -5.44
C SER A 222 -1.35 -4.95 -5.43
N GLY A 223 -2.19 -5.94 -5.72
CA GLY A 223 -1.82 -7.36 -5.72
C GLY A 223 -1.65 -7.91 -7.13
N HIS A 224 -0.44 -8.32 -7.49
CA HIS A 224 -0.13 -9.00 -8.74
C HIS A 224 0.57 -10.35 -8.49
N VAL A 225 -0.12 -11.22 -7.75
CA VAL A 225 0.38 -12.52 -7.30
C VAL A 225 0.95 -13.37 -8.45
N GLN A 226 0.37 -13.28 -9.65
CA GLN A 226 0.81 -14.01 -10.84
C GLN A 226 2.28 -13.80 -11.21
N HIS A 227 2.86 -12.65 -10.88
CA HIS A 227 4.27 -12.38 -11.18
C HIS A 227 5.21 -13.15 -10.25
N VAL A 228 4.80 -13.40 -9.01
CA VAL A 228 5.66 -14.00 -7.97
C VAL A 228 5.29 -15.44 -7.63
N ILE A 229 4.13 -15.93 -8.06
CA ILE A 229 3.58 -17.24 -7.65
C ILE A 229 4.47 -18.43 -8.01
N LYS A 230 5.30 -18.31 -9.05
CA LYS A 230 6.27 -19.36 -9.46
C LYS A 230 7.28 -19.70 -8.36
N SER A 231 7.55 -18.77 -7.44
CA SER A 231 8.43 -18.99 -6.29
C SER A 231 7.72 -19.62 -5.09
N ASP A 232 6.41 -19.89 -5.19
CA ASP A 232 5.56 -20.43 -4.12
C ASP A 232 5.72 -19.69 -2.77
N PRO A 233 5.63 -18.34 -2.76
CA PRO A 233 5.90 -17.54 -1.56
C PRO A 233 4.80 -17.70 -0.50
N ILE A 234 5.13 -17.31 0.73
CA ILE A 234 4.10 -16.97 1.73
C ILE A 234 3.49 -15.62 1.32
N LEU A 235 2.17 -15.62 1.18
CA LEU A 235 1.37 -14.48 0.78
C LEU A 235 0.82 -13.80 2.04
N VAL A 236 1.18 -12.54 2.26
CA VAL A 236 0.73 -11.76 3.41
C VAL A 236 -0.26 -10.71 2.93
N TYR A 237 -1.50 -10.82 3.40
CA TYR A 237 -2.60 -9.95 3.03
C TYR A 237 -2.81 -8.87 4.09
N ILE A 238 -2.91 -7.61 3.68
CA ILE A 238 -3.22 -6.48 4.56
C ILE A 238 -4.58 -5.89 4.19
N PRO A 239 -5.61 -6.00 5.05
CA PRO A 239 -6.88 -5.35 4.83
C PRO A 239 -6.80 -3.87 5.26
N PHE A 240 -7.14 -2.97 4.37
CA PHE A 240 -7.19 -1.53 4.63
C PHE A 240 -8.62 -0.97 4.70
N LYS A 241 -9.59 -1.66 4.11
CA LYS A 241 -11.01 -1.28 4.10
C LYS A 241 -11.92 -2.49 4.13
N ASP A 242 -13.21 -2.29 4.43
CA ASP A 242 -14.19 -3.38 4.57
C ASP A 242 -14.24 -4.29 3.35
N TRP A 243 -14.16 -3.70 2.16
CA TRP A 243 -14.18 -4.42 0.91
C TRP A 243 -13.00 -5.40 0.78
N ASP A 244 -11.85 -5.13 1.41
CA ASP A 244 -10.70 -6.03 1.37
C ASP A 244 -11.00 -7.34 2.12
N LEU A 245 -11.74 -7.27 3.22
CA LEU A 245 -12.17 -8.48 3.94
C LEU A 245 -13.21 -9.24 3.12
N ALA A 246 -14.19 -8.53 2.53
CA ALA A 246 -15.18 -9.13 1.66
C ALA A 246 -14.57 -9.77 0.41
N TRP A 247 -13.53 -9.14 -0.15
CA TRP A 247 -12.77 -9.64 -1.29
C TRP A 247 -12.04 -10.94 -0.95
N MET A 248 -11.35 -10.99 0.19
CA MET A 248 -10.64 -12.20 0.62
C MET A 248 -11.61 -13.36 0.91
N ALA A 249 -12.74 -13.09 1.59
CA ALA A 249 -13.76 -14.10 1.83
C ALA A 249 -14.42 -14.58 0.51
N GLY A 250 -14.74 -13.66 -0.40
CA GLY A 250 -15.25 -13.99 -1.73
C GLY A 250 -14.28 -14.85 -2.54
N TRP A 251 -13.00 -14.49 -2.53
CA TRP A 251 -11.94 -15.23 -3.21
C TRP A 251 -11.74 -16.64 -2.65
N LEU A 252 -11.54 -16.77 -1.33
CA LEU A 252 -11.14 -18.04 -0.73
C LEU A 252 -12.29 -19.03 -0.64
N ILE A 253 -13.51 -18.53 -0.37
CA ILE A 253 -14.63 -19.37 0.07
C ILE A 253 -15.68 -19.46 -1.03
N ARG A 254 -16.11 -18.32 -1.55
CA ARG A 254 -17.15 -18.24 -2.59
C ARG A 254 -16.63 -18.45 -4.00
N LYS A 255 -15.29 -18.48 -4.18
CA LYS A 255 -14.57 -18.52 -5.46
C LYS A 255 -14.98 -17.40 -6.43
N LYS A 256 -15.51 -16.31 -5.87
CA LYS A 256 -15.97 -15.14 -6.61
C LYS A 256 -15.85 -13.90 -5.73
N VAL A 257 -15.05 -12.93 -6.14
CA VAL A 257 -14.90 -11.67 -5.43
C VAL A 257 -16.18 -10.82 -5.62
N PRO A 258 -16.61 -10.09 -4.57
CA PRO A 258 -17.72 -9.16 -4.70
C PRO A 258 -17.38 -8.07 -5.72
N PRO A 259 -18.39 -7.46 -6.36
CA PRO A 259 -18.15 -6.30 -7.18
C PRO A 259 -17.48 -5.20 -6.34
N PRO A 260 -16.63 -4.38 -6.97
CA PRO A 260 -16.01 -3.25 -6.29
C PRO A 260 -17.04 -2.28 -5.75
N GLN A 261 -16.80 -1.74 -4.55
CA GLN A 261 -17.71 -0.78 -3.95
C GLN A 261 -17.42 0.62 -4.50
N CYS A 262 -18.22 1.03 -5.46
CA CYS A 262 -18.18 2.37 -6.05
C CYS A 262 -19.12 3.30 -5.29
N TRP A 263 -18.58 4.36 -4.70
CA TRP A 263 -19.39 5.38 -4.01
C TRP A 263 -19.46 6.71 -4.79
N ILE A 264 -18.96 6.76 -6.03
CA ILE A 264 -19.22 7.92 -6.88
C ILE A 264 -20.62 7.77 -7.47
N ASP A 265 -21.58 8.49 -6.91
CA ASP A 265 -22.97 8.60 -7.39
C ASP A 265 -23.09 9.05 -8.86
N LYS A 266 -21.99 9.48 -9.48
CA LYS A 266 -21.91 10.00 -10.85
C LYS A 266 -21.24 9.08 -11.87
N GLU A 267 -20.64 7.95 -11.45
CA GLU A 267 -19.96 7.03 -12.38
C GLU A 267 -20.44 5.58 -12.13
N PRO A 268 -21.53 5.15 -12.78
CA PRO A 268 -22.18 3.86 -12.50
C PRO A 268 -21.40 2.63 -13.01
N ASP A 269 -20.28 2.81 -13.74
CA ASP A 269 -19.49 1.70 -14.28
C ASP A 269 -18.00 1.79 -13.93
N CYS A 270 -17.66 1.45 -12.69
CA CYS A 270 -16.26 1.35 -12.29
C CYS A 270 -15.56 0.13 -12.89
N ARG A 271 -16.26 -0.77 -13.60
CA ARG A 271 -15.59 -1.91 -14.28
C ARG A 271 -14.55 -1.42 -15.29
N LYS A 272 -14.71 -0.19 -15.79
CA LYS A 272 -13.76 0.49 -16.67
C LYS A 272 -12.37 0.67 -16.05
N TYR A 273 -12.25 0.71 -14.72
CA TYR A 273 -10.99 0.92 -14.01
C TYR A 273 -10.18 -0.37 -13.80
N GLY A 274 -10.75 -1.56 -14.04
CA GLY A 274 -10.01 -2.83 -13.92
C GLY A 274 -9.75 -3.20 -12.47
N TYR A 275 -10.76 -3.73 -11.79
CA TYR A 275 -10.61 -4.20 -10.41
C TYR A 275 -9.91 -5.57 -10.35
N PRO A 276 -9.21 -5.85 -9.23
CA PRO A 276 -8.50 -7.11 -9.05
C PRO A 276 -9.49 -8.28 -8.99
N GLY A 277 -9.37 -9.19 -9.97
CA GLY A 277 -10.05 -10.48 -9.96
C GLY A 277 -9.41 -11.45 -8.97
N GLU A 278 -9.94 -12.66 -8.91
CA GLU A 278 -9.46 -13.72 -8.03
C GLU A 278 -8.04 -14.17 -8.42
N PRO A 279 -7.05 -14.11 -7.51
CA PRO A 279 -5.76 -14.70 -7.78
C PRO A 279 -5.89 -16.21 -7.98
N LYS A 280 -5.35 -16.69 -9.09
CA LYS A 280 -5.32 -18.12 -9.44
C LYS A 280 -4.10 -18.79 -8.82
N LEU A 281 -4.18 -20.11 -8.63
CA LEU A 281 -3.06 -20.97 -8.20
C LEU A 281 -2.52 -20.67 -6.79
N VAL A 282 -3.30 -19.99 -5.95
CA VAL A 282 -2.95 -19.74 -4.55
C VAL A 282 -3.56 -20.82 -3.67
N ARG A 283 -2.73 -21.33 -2.76
CA ARG A 283 -3.11 -22.29 -1.74
C ARG A 283 -3.39 -21.58 -0.41
N PRO A 284 -4.52 -21.84 0.28
CA PRO A 284 -4.80 -21.27 1.60
C PRO A 284 -3.66 -21.46 2.60
N GLU A 285 -2.91 -22.57 2.50
CA GLU A 285 -1.79 -22.88 3.38
C GLU A 285 -0.65 -21.85 3.32
N ARG A 286 -0.53 -21.14 2.18
CA ARG A 286 0.46 -20.09 1.93
C ARG A 286 0.00 -18.70 2.35
N LEU A 287 -1.26 -18.51 2.74
CA LEU A 287 -1.82 -17.20 3.07
C LEU A 287 -1.69 -16.88 4.56
N ARG A 288 -1.37 -15.63 4.87
CA ARG A 288 -1.34 -15.05 6.22
C ARG A 288 -2.08 -13.73 6.19
N LEU A 289 -2.90 -13.48 7.21
CA LEU A 289 -3.54 -12.19 7.41
C LEU A 289 -2.70 -11.36 8.38
N ALA A 290 -2.35 -10.14 8.00
CA ALA A 290 -1.57 -9.24 8.85
C ALA A 290 -2.36 -8.88 10.12
N HIS A 291 -1.68 -8.88 11.27
CA HIS A 291 -2.27 -8.45 12.53
C HIS A 291 -2.31 -6.91 12.62
N PRO A 292 -3.46 -6.28 12.95
CA PRO A 292 -3.58 -4.82 13.00
C PRO A 292 -2.59 -4.15 13.95
N ASP A 293 -2.36 -4.75 15.12
CA ASP A 293 -1.38 -4.21 16.07
C ASP A 293 0.04 -4.16 15.53
N PHE A 294 0.43 -5.02 14.59
CA PHE A 294 1.77 -4.90 14.00
C PHE A 294 1.87 -3.65 13.14
N LEU A 295 0.83 -3.33 12.36
CA LEU A 295 0.81 -2.09 11.58
C LEU A 295 0.72 -0.86 12.50
N ARG A 296 -0.11 -0.91 13.55
CA ARG A 296 -0.22 0.15 14.57
C ARG A 296 1.12 0.37 15.28
N TYR A 297 1.77 -0.71 15.68
CA TYR A 297 3.10 -0.71 16.29
C TYR A 297 4.12 0.02 15.42
N VAL A 298 4.21 -0.34 14.15
CA VAL A 298 5.15 0.31 13.24
C VAL A 298 4.81 1.78 13.04
N PHE A 299 3.52 2.09 12.89
CA PHE A 299 3.03 3.45 12.69
C PHE A 299 3.32 4.38 13.88
N CYS A 300 3.02 3.93 15.09
CA CYS A 300 3.20 4.72 16.31
C CYS A 300 4.67 4.80 16.72
N ASN A 301 5.39 3.67 16.76
CA ASN A 301 6.73 3.65 17.34
C ASN A 301 7.81 4.22 16.41
N TYR A 302 7.60 4.15 15.09
CA TYR A 302 8.62 4.51 14.10
C TYR A 302 8.25 5.64 13.16
N LEU A 303 6.95 5.93 13.00
CA LEU A 303 6.46 7.01 12.13
C LEU A 303 5.73 8.14 12.87
N ASN A 304 5.78 8.15 14.21
CA ASN A 304 5.14 9.17 15.04
C ASN A 304 3.65 9.38 14.72
N ALA A 305 2.98 8.35 14.20
CA ALA A 305 1.59 8.39 13.72
C ALA A 305 1.28 9.55 12.75
N THR A 306 2.23 9.92 11.88
CA THR A 306 2.07 10.97 10.87
C THR A 306 1.57 10.42 9.54
N GLY A 307 0.65 11.13 8.88
CA GLY A 307 -0.11 10.60 7.73
C GLY A 307 -1.35 9.82 8.21
N GLN A 308 -1.95 9.00 7.34
CA GLN A 308 -3.10 8.16 7.70
C GLN A 308 -2.68 6.73 8.07
N ARG A 309 -1.62 6.20 7.43
CA ARG A 309 -1.02 4.88 7.73
C ARG A 309 0.38 4.73 7.12
N PRO A 310 1.16 3.71 7.54
CA PRO A 310 2.41 3.35 6.86
C PRO A 310 2.16 2.83 5.44
N THR A 311 3.13 2.99 4.54
CA THR A 311 3.13 2.28 3.26
C THR A 311 3.27 0.76 3.45
N THR A 312 2.83 -0.03 2.46
CA THR A 312 3.15 -1.48 2.41
C THR A 312 4.66 -1.73 2.46
N GLY A 313 5.46 -0.80 1.93
CA GLY A 313 6.91 -0.81 2.02
C GLY A 313 7.40 -0.83 3.47
N VAL A 314 6.89 0.10 4.29
CA VAL A 314 7.23 0.16 5.72
C VAL A 314 6.84 -1.11 6.45
N PHE A 315 5.60 -1.57 6.27
CA PHE A 315 5.14 -2.83 6.88
C PHE A 315 6.07 -3.99 6.52
N THR A 316 6.42 -4.11 5.24
CA THR A 316 7.28 -5.21 4.75
C THR A 316 8.69 -5.13 5.29
N ALA A 317 9.26 -3.93 5.37
CA ALA A 317 10.59 -3.72 5.94
C ALA A 317 10.62 -4.14 7.41
N PHE A 318 9.63 -3.75 8.21
CA PHE A 318 9.55 -4.14 9.61
C PHE A 318 9.25 -5.63 9.80
N MET A 319 8.42 -6.23 8.94
CA MET A 319 8.23 -7.68 8.94
C MET A 319 9.59 -8.40 8.77
N ALA A 320 10.44 -7.95 7.85
CA ALA A 320 11.80 -8.49 7.71
C ALA A 320 12.70 -8.19 8.92
N VAL A 321 12.60 -7.02 9.55
CA VAL A 321 13.35 -6.69 10.77
C VAL A 321 13.01 -7.65 11.92
N HIS A 322 11.74 -8.03 12.09
CA HIS A 322 11.33 -8.99 13.13
C HIS A 322 11.62 -10.45 12.76
N MET A 323 11.70 -10.77 11.47
CA MET A 323 11.87 -12.15 11.00
C MET A 323 13.32 -12.54 10.71
N CYS A 324 14.21 -11.58 10.52
CA CYS A 324 15.56 -11.83 10.00
C CYS A 324 16.65 -11.35 10.95
N ASP A 325 17.88 -11.75 10.68
CA ASP A 325 19.06 -11.38 11.45
C ASP A 325 19.86 -10.26 10.78
N GLN A 326 19.74 -10.13 9.45
CA GLN A 326 20.30 -9.05 8.65
C GLN A 326 19.29 -8.68 7.56
N VAL A 327 19.08 -7.38 7.34
CA VAL A 327 18.09 -6.87 6.39
C VAL A 327 18.74 -5.86 5.46
N SER A 328 18.59 -6.08 4.15
CA SER A 328 18.98 -5.13 3.10
C SER A 328 17.72 -4.61 2.41
N LEU A 329 17.58 -3.28 2.30
CA LEU A 329 16.46 -2.61 1.64
C LEU A 329 16.88 -2.15 0.24
N TYR A 330 16.14 -2.57 -0.77
CA TYR A 330 16.35 -2.26 -2.19
C TYR A 330 15.12 -1.55 -2.76
N GLY A 331 15.29 -0.43 -3.46
CA GLY A 331 14.14 0.27 -4.07
C GLY A 331 13.29 1.08 -3.09
N PHE A 332 13.85 1.49 -1.94
CA PHE A 332 13.18 2.26 -0.89
C PHE A 332 13.55 3.74 -0.88
N GLY A 333 12.62 4.54 -0.36
CA GLY A 333 12.81 5.93 0.03
C GLY A 333 12.33 6.97 -0.96
N PHE A 334 11.98 6.58 -2.19
CA PHE A 334 11.74 7.50 -3.32
C PHE A 334 12.95 8.40 -3.60
N ASP A 335 13.30 8.56 -4.87
CA ASP A 335 14.39 9.45 -5.24
C ASP A 335 14.02 10.09 -6.58
N PRO A 336 13.78 11.42 -6.61
CA PRO A 336 13.23 12.12 -7.76
C PRO A 336 14.16 12.11 -8.98
N ARG A 337 15.42 11.66 -8.82
CA ARG A 337 16.35 11.42 -9.93
C ARG A 337 15.96 10.21 -10.78
N TYR A 338 15.04 9.37 -10.30
CA TYR A 338 14.60 8.16 -10.97
C TYR A 338 13.07 8.19 -11.18
N PRO A 339 12.53 7.35 -12.08
CA PRO A 339 11.09 7.12 -12.18
C PRO A 339 10.46 6.68 -10.85
N MET A 340 9.12 6.74 -10.76
CA MET A 340 8.39 6.29 -9.57
C MET A 340 8.70 4.82 -9.31
N HIS A 341 8.53 4.00 -10.34
CA HIS A 341 8.80 2.58 -10.31
C HIS A 341 9.87 2.13 -11.29
N TYR A 342 10.52 1.00 -11.02
CA TYR A 342 11.58 0.50 -11.91
C TYR A 342 11.08 0.01 -13.26
N TYR A 343 9.77 -0.20 -13.39
CA TYR A 343 9.10 -0.58 -14.63
C TYR A 343 8.51 0.59 -15.40
N ASP A 344 8.53 1.80 -14.84
CA ASP A 344 8.02 2.99 -15.52
C ASP A 344 8.98 3.45 -16.62
N GLN A 345 8.43 4.01 -17.69
CA GLN A 345 9.22 4.54 -18.80
C GLN A 345 9.62 6.00 -18.59
N ASP A 346 8.74 6.81 -17.99
CA ASP A 346 8.95 8.25 -17.80
C ASP A 346 9.58 8.59 -16.44
N ILE A 347 10.24 9.75 -16.37
CA ILE A 347 10.63 10.36 -15.10
C ILE A 347 9.37 10.86 -14.38
N PHE A 348 9.35 10.65 -13.07
CA PHE A 348 8.20 10.93 -12.23
C PHE A 348 8.24 12.35 -11.64
N THR A 349 7.06 12.96 -11.47
CA THR A 349 6.84 14.18 -10.68
C THR A 349 6.22 13.79 -9.35
N GLU A 350 6.91 14.05 -8.22
CA GLU A 350 6.42 13.70 -6.87
C GLU A 350 4.97 14.21 -6.64
N PRO A 351 4.07 13.39 -6.05
CA PRO A 351 2.76 13.87 -5.64
C PRO A 351 2.98 14.87 -4.50
N ARG A 352 2.10 15.88 -4.39
CA ARG A 352 2.20 16.84 -3.29
C ARG A 352 1.94 16.10 -1.97
N GLU A 353 2.78 16.32 -0.95
CA GLU A 353 2.68 15.63 0.35
C GLU A 353 1.28 15.70 0.98
N ASN A 354 0.49 16.74 0.67
CA ASN A 354 -0.86 16.95 1.20
C ASN A 354 -1.95 16.10 0.54
N ASP A 355 -1.69 15.43 -0.57
CA ASP A 355 -2.69 14.67 -1.31
C ASP A 355 -2.62 13.15 -1.03
N THR A 356 -1.67 12.69 -0.20
CA THR A 356 -1.40 11.25 -0.03
C THR A 356 -1.77 10.70 1.35
N ALA A 357 -2.10 9.40 1.42
CA ALA A 357 -2.41 8.72 2.68
C ALA A 357 -1.17 8.50 3.58
N HIS A 358 0.02 8.80 3.07
CA HIS A 358 1.31 8.44 3.65
C HIS A 358 2.18 9.67 3.89
N ASN A 359 3.09 9.61 4.87
CA ASN A 359 4.12 10.63 5.03
C ASN A 359 5.46 10.13 4.48
N PHE A 360 5.66 10.26 3.16
CA PHE A 360 6.86 9.77 2.48
C PHE A 360 8.16 10.43 2.98
N GLY A 361 8.10 11.71 3.38
CA GLY A 361 9.24 12.41 3.96
C GLY A 361 9.70 11.75 5.28
N ASN A 362 8.74 11.42 6.15
CA ASN A 362 9.00 10.73 7.40
C ASN A 362 9.49 9.29 7.18
N GLU A 363 8.90 8.54 6.24
CA GLU A 363 9.39 7.20 5.89
C GLU A 363 10.83 7.24 5.35
N ARG A 364 11.16 8.24 4.52
CA ARG A 364 12.52 8.44 4.02
C ARG A 364 13.51 8.77 5.14
N ALA A 365 13.09 9.56 6.13
CA ALA A 365 13.87 9.84 7.34
C ALA A 365 14.10 8.57 8.16
N LEU A 366 13.09 7.71 8.30
CA LEU A 366 13.19 6.42 8.98
C LEU A 366 14.26 5.52 8.36
N TRP A 367 14.34 5.43 7.02
CA TRP A 367 15.40 4.65 6.35
C TRP A 367 16.80 5.16 6.65
N ARG A 368 16.99 6.49 6.71
CA ARG A 368 18.27 7.10 7.09
C ARG A 368 18.67 6.73 8.51
N ILE A 369 17.73 6.78 9.45
CA ILE A 369 17.98 6.43 10.85
C ILE A 369 18.35 4.95 10.95
N LEU A 370 17.55 4.05 10.38
CA LEU A 370 17.80 2.60 10.48
C LEU A 370 19.13 2.18 9.82
N ASP A 371 19.53 2.81 8.72
CA ASP A 371 20.82 2.60 8.05
C ASP A 371 21.99 3.09 8.92
N ARG A 372 21.89 4.32 9.46
CA ARG A 372 22.91 4.92 10.33
C ARG A 372 23.11 4.14 11.63
N GLU A 373 22.03 3.63 12.22
CA GLU A 373 22.05 2.81 13.43
C GLU A 373 22.46 1.35 13.16
N ASN A 374 22.84 1.01 11.91
CA ASN A 374 23.20 -0.32 11.45
C ASN A 374 22.13 -1.38 11.71
N ILE A 375 20.85 -1.00 11.76
CA ILE A 375 19.73 -1.96 11.89
C ILE A 375 19.48 -2.62 10.54
N VAL A 376 19.33 -1.82 9.49
CA VAL A 376 19.19 -2.30 8.11
C VAL A 376 20.34 -1.75 7.27
N ARG A 377 20.57 -2.35 6.11
CA ARG A 377 21.40 -1.78 5.05
C ARG A 377 20.49 -1.15 4.00
N TRP A 378 20.43 0.16 3.91
CA TRP A 378 19.62 0.85 2.91
C TRP A 378 20.43 1.09 1.63
N VAL A 379 20.14 0.30 0.59
CA VAL A 379 20.87 0.31 -0.66
C VAL A 379 20.42 1.49 -1.53
N ARG A 380 21.35 2.40 -1.82
CA ARG A 380 21.15 3.63 -2.59
C ARG A 380 22.07 3.65 -3.81
N ARG A 381 21.74 4.50 -4.80
CA ARG A 381 22.57 4.75 -5.98
C ARG A 381 22.64 6.22 -6.39
#